data_AF-A0A1Y2D7D7-F1
#
_entry.id   AF-A0A1Y2D7D7-F1
#
_cell.length_a   1.000
_cell.length_b   1.000
_cell.length_c   1.000
_cell.angle_alpha   90.00
_cell.angle_beta   90.00
_cell.angle_gamma   90.00
#
_symmetry.space_group_name_H-M   'P 1'
#
loop_
_entity.id
_entity.type
_entity.pdbx_description
1 polymer ?
#
loop_
_entity_poly.entity_id
_entity_poly.type
_entity_poly.pdbx_seq_one_letter_code
_entity_poly.pdbx_strand_id
1 'polypeptide(L)'
;MKAFFFAVIIGLLALIKVNALGYICKRHIVIKHGDRCRFYNGAPNPDYRIKFSEIYHLNPNIDCDDLKSGSKICLDIDSESKKGKERFNYSEYRIPKDYNPETYTCKTLAKKLKSSVLELEQTNFPSLNCRGFKRNLKIRYRADGKYYPDFTNSTAVNYNYGKEYTKFLKSNY
;
A
#
# COMPACT_ATOMS: atom_id res chain seq x y z
N MET A 1 -33.37 33.06 3.09
CA MET A 1 -32.51 32.21 3.97
C MET A 1 -32.36 30.77 3.42
N LYS A 2 -32.04 30.58 2.14
CA LYS A 2 -31.78 29.23 1.56
C LYS A 2 -30.46 29.12 0.78
N ALA A 3 -29.84 30.24 0.42
CA ALA A 3 -28.60 30.27 -0.36
C ALA A 3 -27.31 30.19 0.49
N PHE A 4 -27.38 30.39 1.81
CA PHE A 4 -26.19 30.46 2.67
C PHE A 4 -25.68 29.09 3.15
N PHE A 5 -26.49 28.02 3.08
CA PHE A 5 -26.11 26.69 3.56
C PHE A 5 -25.35 25.84 2.53
N PHE A 6 -25.47 26.12 1.23
CA PHE A 6 -24.78 25.34 0.20
C PHE A 6 -23.30 25.71 0.02
N ALA A 7 -22.92 26.95 0.32
CA ALA A 7 -21.53 27.40 0.22
C ALA A 7 -20.61 26.79 1.30
N VAL A 8 -21.14 26.48 2.49
CA VAL A 8 -20.36 25.93 3.61
C VAL A 8 -20.02 24.44 3.41
N ILE A 9 -20.89 23.66 2.75
CA ILE A 9 -20.67 22.22 2.54
C ILE A 9 -19.65 21.95 1.42
N ILE A 10 -19.64 22.76 0.36
CA ILE A 10 -18.64 22.64 -0.72
C ILE A 10 -17.26 23.14 -0.24
N GLY A 11 -17.21 24.11 0.68
CA GLY A 11 -15.97 24.55 1.33
C GLY A 11 -15.30 23.50 2.23
N LEU A 12 -16.08 22.62 2.88
CA LEU A 12 -15.53 21.55 3.74
C LEU A 12 -15.04 20.32 2.96
N LEU A 13 -15.58 20.02 1.77
CA LEU A 13 -15.11 18.90 0.95
C LEU A 13 -13.79 19.19 0.23
N ALA A 14 -13.39 20.45 0.14
CA ALA A 14 -12.09 20.88 -0.37
C ALA A 14 -10.98 20.85 0.70
N LEU A 15 -11.30 20.56 1.96
CA LEU A 15 -10.29 20.44 3.01
C LEU A 15 -9.58 19.08 2.94
N ILE A 16 -8.50 19.08 2.15
CA ILE A 16 -7.26 18.38 2.45
C ILE A 16 -7.25 16.85 2.21
N LYS A 17 -7.46 16.44 0.95
CA LYS A 17 -6.63 15.37 0.35
C LYS A 17 -5.38 15.97 -0.33
N VAL A 18 -4.87 17.10 0.17
CA VAL A 18 -3.68 17.73 -0.39
C VAL A 18 -2.45 16.94 0.07
N ASN A 19 -2.03 16.01 -0.79
CA ASN A 19 -0.65 15.52 -0.94
C ASN A 19 0.03 14.92 0.30
N ALA A 20 -0.60 13.95 0.94
CA ALA A 20 0.08 13.03 1.85
C ALA A 20 0.80 11.90 1.07
N LEU A 21 1.57 12.25 0.04
CA LEU A 21 2.36 11.27 -0.71
C LEU A 21 3.51 10.75 0.18
N GLY A 22 3.59 9.44 0.30
CA GLY A 22 4.57 8.65 1.07
C GLY A 22 5.95 8.61 0.43
N TYR A 23 6.55 7.44 0.32
CA TYR A 23 7.87 7.27 -0.33
C TYR A 23 7.78 7.44 -1.84
N ILE A 24 8.93 7.72 -2.46
CA ILE A 24 9.05 7.98 -3.90
C ILE A 24 9.10 6.65 -4.64
N CYS A 25 8.15 6.44 -5.53
CA CYS A 25 8.17 5.29 -6.42
C CYS A 25 9.05 5.56 -7.64
N LYS A 26 9.93 4.63 -7.99
CA LYS A 26 10.76 4.71 -9.20
C LYS A 26 10.08 4.06 -10.39
N ARG A 27 9.44 2.90 -10.18
CA ARG A 27 8.81 2.12 -11.24
C ARG A 27 7.49 1.57 -10.77
N HIS A 28 6.50 1.54 -11.65
CA HIS A 28 5.16 1.08 -11.31
C HIS A 28 4.50 0.30 -12.44
N ILE A 29 3.49 -0.48 -12.09
CA ILE A 29 2.56 -1.07 -13.05
C ILE A 29 1.24 -0.32 -12.95
N VAL A 30 0.56 -0.16 -14.09
CA VAL A 30 -0.84 0.25 -14.15
C VAL A 30 -1.70 -0.99 -14.27
N ILE A 31 -2.54 -1.22 -13.27
CA ILE A 31 -3.45 -2.37 -13.21
C ILE A 31 -4.47 -2.29 -14.33
N LYS A 32 -4.63 -3.40 -15.04
CA LYS A 32 -5.63 -3.60 -16.09
C LYS A 32 -6.84 -4.36 -15.54
N HIS A 33 -7.95 -4.31 -16.28
CA HIS A 33 -9.12 -5.11 -15.95
C HIS A 33 -8.75 -6.61 -15.92
N GLY A 34 -9.18 -7.30 -14.86
CA GLY A 34 -8.89 -8.73 -14.65
C GLY A 34 -7.55 -9.03 -13.97
N ASP A 35 -6.68 -8.04 -13.79
CA ASP A 35 -5.43 -8.24 -13.07
C ASP A 35 -5.67 -8.63 -11.61
N ARG A 36 -4.68 -9.35 -11.06
CA ARG A 36 -4.61 -9.79 -9.67
C ARG A 36 -3.17 -9.64 -9.19
N CYS A 37 -2.93 -9.28 -7.93
CA CYS A 37 -1.56 -9.18 -7.41
C CYS A 37 -0.74 -10.47 -7.63
N ARG A 38 -1.38 -11.64 -7.57
CA ARG A 38 -0.75 -12.96 -7.82
C ARG A 38 -0.08 -13.08 -9.20
N PHE A 39 -0.52 -12.31 -10.18
CA PHE A 39 0.05 -12.33 -11.54
C PHE A 39 1.42 -11.65 -11.63
N TYR A 40 1.76 -10.84 -10.63
CA TYR A 40 3.02 -10.14 -10.50
C TYR A 40 3.98 -10.89 -9.56
N ASN A 41 3.42 -11.63 -8.61
CA ASN A 41 4.15 -12.53 -7.74
C ASN A 41 4.78 -13.69 -8.51
N GLY A 42 6.11 -13.66 -8.65
CA GLY A 42 6.84 -14.69 -9.38
C GLY A 42 6.65 -14.63 -10.90
N ALA A 43 6.27 -13.47 -11.44
CA ALA A 43 6.13 -13.29 -12.88
C ALA A 43 7.45 -13.65 -13.63
N PRO A 44 7.38 -14.20 -14.86
CA PRO A 44 8.55 -14.71 -15.56
C PRO A 44 9.56 -13.63 -15.96
N ASN A 45 9.08 -12.42 -16.28
CA ASN A 45 9.95 -11.32 -16.63
C ASN A 45 10.42 -10.59 -15.34
N PRO A 46 11.73 -10.43 -15.15
CA PRO A 46 12.29 -9.79 -13.96
C PRO A 46 11.91 -8.32 -13.79
N ASP A 47 11.56 -7.61 -14.88
CA ASP A 47 11.31 -6.15 -14.82
C ASP A 47 10.09 -5.78 -13.97
N TYR A 48 9.13 -6.67 -13.82
CA TYR A 48 7.92 -6.43 -13.02
C TYR A 48 7.61 -7.58 -12.05
N ARG A 49 8.55 -8.51 -11.88
CA ARG A 49 8.46 -9.55 -10.85
C ARG A 49 8.67 -8.91 -9.48
N ILE A 50 7.71 -9.07 -8.60
CA ILE A 50 7.75 -8.57 -7.22
C ILE A 50 7.07 -9.59 -6.29
N LYS A 51 7.64 -9.85 -5.11
CA LYS A 51 7.04 -10.80 -4.17
C LYS A 51 5.78 -10.21 -3.53
N PHE A 52 4.83 -11.07 -3.13
CA PHE A 52 3.63 -10.62 -2.40
C PHE A 52 3.93 -9.74 -1.18
N SER A 53 4.90 -10.12 -0.36
CA SER A 53 5.31 -9.32 0.80
C SER A 53 5.80 -7.92 0.39
N GLU A 54 6.53 -7.83 -0.71
CA GLU A 54 7.03 -6.56 -1.24
C GLU A 54 5.90 -5.72 -1.83
N ILE A 55 4.93 -6.33 -2.54
CA ILE A 55 3.73 -5.61 -3.01
C ILE A 55 3.04 -4.94 -1.82
N TYR A 56 2.82 -5.66 -0.72
CA TYR A 56 2.15 -5.14 0.46
C TYR A 56 2.96 -4.08 1.21
N HIS A 57 4.28 -4.28 1.36
CA HIS A 57 5.15 -3.29 2.01
C HIS A 57 5.30 -2.01 1.20
N LEU A 58 5.35 -2.12 -0.13
CA LEU A 58 5.50 -0.99 -1.06
C LEU A 58 4.16 -0.39 -1.49
N ASN A 59 3.04 -1.03 -1.18
CA ASN A 59 1.71 -0.52 -1.49
C ASN A 59 0.71 -0.82 -0.34
N PRO A 60 0.92 -0.32 0.88
CA PRO A 60 0.07 -0.67 2.02
C PRO A 60 -1.39 -0.24 1.87
N ASN A 61 -1.67 0.65 0.92
CA ASN A 61 -3.00 1.14 0.59
C ASN A 61 -3.69 0.34 -0.54
N ILE A 62 -3.05 -0.70 -1.08
CA ILE A 62 -3.63 -1.57 -2.11
C ILE A 62 -4.24 -2.81 -1.46
N ASP A 63 -5.50 -3.07 -1.79
CA ASP A 63 -6.16 -4.32 -1.52
C ASP A 63 -5.99 -5.26 -2.72
N CYS A 64 -5.27 -6.37 -2.52
CA CYS A 64 -5.03 -7.34 -3.58
C CYS A 64 -6.24 -8.23 -3.90
N ASP A 65 -7.22 -8.31 -2.98
CA ASP A 65 -8.48 -9.02 -3.19
C ASP A 65 -9.49 -8.14 -3.93
N ASP A 66 -9.38 -6.81 -3.81
CA ASP A 66 -10.23 -5.83 -4.49
C ASP A 66 -9.44 -4.85 -5.39
N LEU A 67 -8.60 -5.42 -6.24
CA LEU A 67 -7.72 -4.64 -7.10
C LEU A 67 -8.50 -3.92 -8.22
N LYS A 68 -8.44 -2.58 -8.24
CA LYS A 68 -9.17 -1.75 -9.21
C LYS A 68 -8.33 -1.47 -10.46
N SER A 69 -8.94 -1.61 -11.63
CA SER A 69 -8.34 -1.17 -12.91
C SER A 69 -7.94 0.31 -12.85
N GLY A 70 -6.79 0.66 -13.42
CA GLY A 70 -6.20 1.99 -13.35
C GLY A 70 -5.37 2.27 -12.09
N SER A 71 -5.46 1.43 -11.06
CA SER A 71 -4.59 1.55 -9.88
C SER A 71 -3.14 1.39 -10.25
N LYS A 72 -2.24 2.02 -9.48
CA LYS A 72 -0.79 1.88 -9.65
C LYS A 72 -0.22 1.03 -8.53
N ILE A 73 0.60 0.05 -8.89
CA ILE A 73 1.41 -0.73 -7.95
C ILE A 73 2.87 -0.30 -8.12
N CYS A 74 3.45 0.23 -7.06
CA CYS A 74 4.86 0.52 -6.97
C CYS A 74 5.68 -0.76 -6.88
N LEU A 75 6.71 -0.85 -7.72
CA LEU A 75 7.62 -1.98 -7.83
C LEU A 75 8.98 -1.74 -7.16
N ASP A 76 9.40 -0.49 -7.12
CA ASP A 76 10.72 -0.07 -6.64
C ASP A 76 10.62 1.35 -6.10
N ILE A 77 11.37 1.65 -5.04
CA ILE A 77 11.37 2.95 -4.37
C ILE A 77 12.72 3.65 -4.54
N ASP A 78 12.73 4.96 -4.43
CA ASP A 78 13.98 5.71 -4.31
C ASP A 78 14.58 5.51 -2.93
N SER A 79 15.44 4.50 -2.80
CA SER A 79 16.23 4.23 -1.60
C SER A 79 17.59 4.94 -1.60
N GLU A 80 17.99 5.55 -2.71
CA GLU A 80 19.36 6.04 -2.91
C GLU A 80 19.47 7.53 -2.62
N SER A 81 18.50 8.32 -3.10
CA SER A 81 18.53 9.76 -2.88
C SER A 81 18.24 10.12 -1.41
N LYS A 82 18.80 11.25 -0.96
CA LYS A 82 18.52 11.78 0.38
C LYS A 82 17.01 11.95 0.62
N LYS A 83 16.30 12.51 -0.35
CA LYS A 83 14.85 12.72 -0.30
C LYS A 83 14.08 11.40 -0.23
N GLY A 84 14.53 10.39 -0.97
CA GLY A 84 13.95 9.06 -0.97
C GLY A 84 14.06 8.39 0.40
N LYS A 85 15.27 8.38 0.98
CA LYS A 85 15.55 7.85 2.32
C LYS A 85 14.71 8.55 3.40
N GLU A 86 14.64 9.88 3.38
CA GLU A 86 13.84 10.66 4.34
C GLU A 86 12.34 10.32 4.26
N ARG A 87 11.83 9.99 3.06
CA ARG A 87 10.42 9.65 2.86
C ARG A 87 10.12 8.17 3.11
N PHE A 88 11.11 7.29 3.20
CA PHE A 88 10.95 5.87 3.52
C PHE A 88 11.22 5.58 5.01
N ASN A 89 10.60 6.36 5.90
CA ASN A 89 10.75 6.20 7.34
C ASN A 89 9.53 5.51 7.98
N TYR A 90 9.80 4.61 8.93
CA TYR A 90 8.78 3.94 9.73
C TYR A 90 9.15 4.04 11.20
N SER A 91 8.14 4.35 12.00
CA SER A 91 8.19 4.20 13.45
C SER A 91 7.84 2.78 13.85
N GLU A 92 8.20 2.42 15.07
CA GLU A 92 7.93 1.10 15.61
C GLU A 92 6.97 1.20 16.79
N TYR A 93 6.10 0.21 16.93
CA TYR A 93 5.17 0.10 18.04
C TYR A 93 5.16 -1.34 18.54
N ARG A 94 5.21 -1.53 19.85
CA ARG A 94 5.12 -2.85 20.47
C ARG A 94 3.72 -3.04 21.03
N ILE A 95 3.01 -4.06 20.55
CA ILE A 95 1.71 -4.43 21.09
C ILE A 95 1.89 -4.92 22.53
N PRO A 96 1.12 -4.40 23.52
CA PRO A 96 1.20 -4.83 24.91
C PRO A 96 1.05 -6.35 25.06
N LYS A 97 1.68 -6.93 26.08
CA LYS A 97 1.59 -8.38 26.34
C LYS A 97 0.24 -8.79 26.92
N ASP A 98 -0.37 -7.89 27.66
CA ASP A 98 -1.53 -8.01 28.52
C ASP A 98 -2.78 -7.33 27.93
N TYR A 99 -2.80 -7.10 26.61
CA TYR A 99 -3.96 -6.48 25.96
C TYR A 99 -5.22 -7.36 26.08
N ASN A 100 -6.38 -6.72 26.24
CA ASN A 100 -7.67 -7.40 26.15
C ASN A 100 -8.12 -7.44 24.66
N PRO A 101 -8.26 -8.62 24.03
CA PRO A 101 -8.65 -8.74 22.62
C PRO A 101 -10.07 -8.22 22.30
N GLU A 102 -10.95 -8.09 23.29
CA GLU A 102 -12.30 -7.56 23.08
C GLU A 102 -12.31 -6.06 22.83
N THR A 103 -11.36 -5.32 23.43
CA THR A 103 -11.29 -3.86 23.36
C THR A 103 -10.11 -3.36 22.54
N TYR A 104 -9.03 -4.12 22.52
CA TYR A 104 -7.83 -3.85 21.76
C TYR A 104 -7.85 -4.68 20.47
N THR A 105 -8.27 -4.04 19.39
CA THR A 105 -8.48 -4.62 18.05
C THR A 105 -7.61 -3.89 17.03
N CYS A 106 -7.48 -4.42 15.80
CA CYS A 106 -6.78 -3.68 14.73
C CYS A 106 -7.42 -2.31 14.47
N LYS A 107 -8.74 -2.19 14.63
CA LYS A 107 -9.44 -0.92 14.45
C LYS A 107 -9.02 0.11 15.50
N THR A 108 -8.92 -0.29 16.78
CA THR A 108 -8.47 0.64 17.83
C THR A 108 -6.98 0.95 17.72
N LEU A 109 -6.16 -0.02 17.33
CA LEU A 109 -4.74 0.18 17.04
C LEU A 109 -4.49 1.11 15.85
N ALA A 110 -5.19 0.90 14.73
CA ALA A 110 -5.14 1.75 13.54
C ALA A 110 -5.51 3.20 13.87
N LYS A 111 -6.61 3.39 14.63
CA LYS A 111 -7.00 4.72 15.12
C LYS A 111 -5.91 5.35 16.00
N LYS A 112 -5.34 4.60 16.93
CA LYS A 112 -4.24 5.07 17.81
C LYS A 112 -3.03 5.53 17.02
N LEU A 113 -2.67 4.78 15.97
CA LEU A 113 -1.49 5.05 15.13
C LEU A 113 -1.79 5.97 13.94
N LYS A 114 -3.00 6.54 13.85
CA LYS A 114 -3.45 7.40 12.74
C LYS A 114 -3.25 6.74 11.37
N SER A 115 -3.57 5.45 11.28
CA SER A 115 -3.48 4.62 10.08
C SER A 115 -4.85 3.96 9.81
N SER A 116 -5.03 3.39 8.63
CA SER A 116 -6.09 2.40 8.39
C SER A 116 -5.66 1.00 8.83
N VAL A 117 -6.65 0.11 8.97
CA VAL A 117 -6.43 -1.32 9.26
C VAL A 117 -5.62 -1.98 8.14
N LEU A 118 -6.01 -1.71 6.89
CA LEU A 118 -5.32 -2.23 5.70
C LEU A 118 -3.85 -1.81 5.69
N GLU A 119 -3.56 -0.51 5.85
CA GLU A 119 -2.18 -0.02 5.84
C GLU A 119 -1.32 -0.66 6.94
N LEU A 120 -1.86 -0.84 8.15
CA LEU A 120 -1.13 -1.52 9.23
C LEU A 120 -0.86 -2.98 8.90
N GLU A 121 -1.88 -3.72 8.45
CA GLU A 121 -1.76 -5.14 8.12
C GLU A 121 -0.75 -5.35 6.99
N GLN A 122 -0.89 -4.59 5.90
CA GLN A 122 -0.02 -4.72 4.73
C GLN A 122 1.42 -4.29 5.02
N THR A 123 1.64 -3.21 5.79
CA THR A 123 2.99 -2.79 6.22
C THR A 123 3.71 -3.88 7.02
N ASN A 124 2.94 -4.70 7.75
CA ASN A 124 3.47 -5.70 8.66
C ASN A 124 3.26 -7.13 8.18
N PHE A 125 2.84 -7.33 6.94
CA PHE A 125 2.62 -8.65 6.38
C PHE A 125 3.92 -9.46 6.36
N PRO A 126 3.91 -10.77 6.71
CA PRO A 126 2.78 -11.56 7.21
C PRO A 126 2.68 -11.59 8.74
N SER A 127 3.48 -10.79 9.45
CA SER A 127 3.64 -10.84 10.90
C SER A 127 2.42 -10.36 11.67
N LEU A 128 1.73 -9.33 11.15
CA LEU A 128 0.47 -8.84 11.69
C LEU A 128 -0.70 -9.43 10.89
N ASN A 129 -1.65 -10.05 11.59
CA ASN A 129 -2.92 -10.51 11.04
C ASN A 129 -4.04 -9.89 11.88
N CYS A 130 -4.93 -9.13 11.25
CA CYS A 130 -5.97 -8.40 11.97
C CYS A 130 -7.14 -9.25 12.43
N ARG A 131 -7.15 -10.55 12.11
CA ARG A 131 -8.05 -11.56 12.72
C ARG A 131 -7.58 -11.98 14.12
N GLY A 132 -6.34 -11.69 14.51
CA GLY A 132 -5.84 -11.94 15.86
C GLY A 132 -4.38 -11.54 16.06
N PHE A 133 -4.10 -10.75 17.10
CA PHE A 133 -2.73 -10.31 17.37
C PHE A 133 -1.91 -11.38 18.10
N LYS A 134 -0.68 -11.56 17.64
CA LYS A 134 0.37 -12.14 18.48
C LYS A 134 0.69 -11.15 19.62
N ARG A 135 0.73 -11.65 20.87
CA ARG A 135 1.16 -10.87 22.03
C ARG A 135 2.62 -10.45 21.86
N ASN A 136 3.01 -9.29 22.41
CA ASN A 136 4.37 -8.75 22.34
C ASN A 136 4.90 -8.50 20.91
N LEU A 137 4.02 -8.45 19.91
CA LEU A 137 4.43 -8.26 18.52
C LEU A 137 4.93 -6.83 18.33
N LYS A 138 6.11 -6.71 17.73
CA LYS A 138 6.67 -5.44 17.26
C LYS A 138 6.18 -5.22 15.84
N ILE A 139 5.53 -4.08 15.60
CA ILE A 139 5.03 -3.67 14.30
C ILE A 139 5.66 -2.35 13.86
N ARG A 140 5.68 -2.11 12.56
CA ARG A 140 6.08 -0.87 11.92
C ARG A 140 4.85 -0.09 11.48
N TYR A 141 4.92 1.23 11.52
CA TYR A 141 3.87 2.12 11.04
C TYR A 141 4.48 3.45 10.62
N ARG A 142 3.72 4.26 9.88
CA ARG A 142 4.13 5.59 9.49
C ARG A 142 3.47 6.62 10.40
N ALA A 143 4.26 7.26 11.26
CA ALA A 143 3.77 8.31 12.15
C ALA A 143 3.24 9.53 11.38
N ASP A 144 3.69 9.75 10.15
CA ASP A 144 3.21 10.81 9.26
C ASP A 144 1.90 10.46 8.52
N GLY A 145 1.42 9.21 8.62
CA GLY A 145 0.21 8.73 7.94
C GLY A 145 0.34 8.64 6.41
N LYS A 146 1.54 8.81 5.84
CA LYS A 146 1.73 8.91 4.38
C LYS A 146 2.05 7.56 3.73
N TYR A 147 1.05 6.70 3.57
CA TYR A 147 1.25 5.35 3.02
C TYR A 147 1.19 5.26 1.49
N TYR A 148 0.62 6.26 0.82
CA TYR A 148 0.42 6.22 -0.64
C TYR A 148 1.73 6.54 -1.38
N PRO A 149 2.25 5.67 -2.25
CA PRO A 149 3.46 5.96 -2.99
C PRO A 149 3.33 7.22 -3.87
N ASP A 150 4.41 7.99 -3.98
CA ASP A 150 4.51 9.11 -4.91
C ASP A 150 4.93 8.61 -6.29
N PHE A 151 4.00 8.68 -7.25
CA PHE A 151 4.22 8.23 -8.62
C PHE A 151 4.65 9.34 -9.59
N THR A 152 4.83 10.58 -9.12
CA THR A 152 5.04 11.77 -9.98
C THR A 152 6.18 11.58 -10.97
N ASN A 153 7.30 11.01 -10.53
CA ASN A 153 8.50 10.77 -11.34
C ASN A 153 8.74 9.28 -11.62
N SER A 154 7.71 8.45 -11.48
CA SER A 154 7.83 7.01 -11.63
C SER A 154 7.65 6.57 -13.08
N THR A 155 8.45 5.60 -13.53
CA THR A 155 8.34 5.02 -14.87
C THR A 155 7.34 3.87 -14.89
N ALA A 156 6.36 3.93 -15.79
CA ALA A 156 5.43 2.82 -15.99
C ALA A 156 6.14 1.65 -16.68
N VAL A 157 5.99 0.44 -16.14
CA VAL A 157 6.43 -0.80 -16.76
C VAL A 157 5.25 -1.38 -17.54
N ASN A 158 5.43 -1.57 -18.84
CA ASN A 158 4.39 -2.16 -19.68
C ASN A 158 4.34 -3.67 -19.48
N TYR A 159 3.31 -4.15 -18.78
CA TYR A 159 3.06 -5.58 -18.63
C TYR A 159 1.74 -6.00 -19.28
N ASN A 160 1.78 -7.13 -19.97
CA ASN A 160 0.58 -7.83 -20.41
C ASN A 160 0.69 -9.30 -19.98
N TYR A 161 0.10 -9.63 -18.83
CA TYR A 161 0.13 -10.98 -18.26
C TYR A 161 -0.26 -12.04 -19.29
N GLY A 162 -1.35 -11.85 -20.02
CA GLY A 162 -1.83 -12.82 -21.01
C GLY A 162 -0.78 -13.10 -22.09
N LYS A 163 -0.18 -12.05 -22.66
CA LYS A 163 0.86 -12.20 -23.69
C LYS A 163 2.12 -12.89 -23.15
N GLU A 164 2.55 -12.50 -21.96
CA GLU A 164 3.80 -12.99 -21.36
C GLU A 164 3.65 -14.42 -20.85
N TYR A 165 2.50 -14.78 -20.29
CA TYR A 165 2.19 -16.15 -19.88
C TYR A 165 2.10 -17.09 -21.09
N THR A 166 1.44 -16.67 -22.18
CA THR A 166 1.43 -17.45 -23.43
C THR A 166 2.84 -17.64 -24.00
N LYS A 167 3.69 -16.59 -23.96
CA LYS A 167 5.09 -16.69 -24.39
C LYS A 167 5.86 -17.70 -23.53
N PHE A 168 5.70 -17.64 -22.21
CA PHE A 168 6.33 -18.57 -21.28
C PHE A 168 5.90 -20.03 -21.51
N LEU A 169 4.61 -20.28 -21.75
CA LEU A 169 4.15 -21.64 -22.07
C LEU A 169 4.76 -22.14 -23.38
N LYS A 170 4.79 -21.32 -24.43
CA LYS A 170 5.38 -21.70 -25.72
C LYS A 170 6.90 -21.93 -25.71
N SER A 171 7.62 -21.42 -24.73
CA SER A 171 9.08 -21.61 -24.64
C SER A 171 9.49 -22.82 -23.81
N ASN A 172 8.55 -23.42 -23.07
CA ASN A 172 8.81 -24.53 -22.14
C ASN A 172 8.09 -25.83 -22.53
N TYR A 173 7.41 -25.84 -23.69
CA TYR A 173 6.78 -26.98 -24.35
C TYR A 173 7.12 -26.91 -25.84
#